data_AF-A0A960TM34-F1
#
_entry.id   AF-A0A960TM34-F1
#
_cell.length_a   1.000
_cell.length_b   1.000
_cell.length_c   1.000
_cell.angle_alpha   90.00
_cell.angle_beta   90.00
_cell.angle_gamma   90.00
#
_symmetry.space_group_name_H-M   'P 1'
#
loop_
_entity.id
_entity.type
_entity.pdbx_description
1 polymer ?
#
loop_
_entity_poly.entity_id
_entity_poly.type
_entity_poly.pdbx_seq_one_letter_code
_entity_poly.pdbx_strand_id
1 'polypeptide(L)'
;MKTILFFLFLLSSCDLQNRYPKEGEFCELNQNPAPCFYINFREKQMVLNEKSLPLHMIFRVKYEFNYEGKDFILDVLGEHRLGITEKGNSEYQQKIFNRKKPTKKSKE
;
A
#
# COMPACT_ATOMS: atom_id res chain seq x y z
N MET A 1 3.56 14.26 45.55
CA MET A 1 4.46 13.75 44.49
C MET A 1 4.68 12.23 44.65
N LYS A 2 3.67 11.38 44.40
CA LYS A 2 3.88 9.92 44.45
C LYS A 2 2.97 9.08 43.55
N THR A 3 1.91 9.66 42.97
CA THR A 3 0.87 8.87 42.28
C THR A 3 0.84 9.04 40.76
N ILE A 4 1.59 9.98 40.20
CA ILE A 4 1.53 10.30 38.75
C ILE A 4 2.47 9.40 37.93
N LEU A 5 3.44 8.74 38.56
CA LEU A 5 4.48 7.99 37.84
C LEU A 5 4.04 6.62 37.32
N PHE A 6 2.88 6.09 37.76
CA PHE A 6 2.46 4.72 37.44
C PHE A 6 1.71 4.59 36.10
N PHE A 7 1.15 5.69 35.60
CA PHE A 7 0.31 5.65 34.38
C PHE A 7 1.10 5.71 33.06
N LEU A 8 2.37 6.11 33.11
CA LEU A 8 3.22 6.27 31.91
C LEU A 8 3.79 4.95 31.37
N PHE A 9 3.73 3.85 32.14
CA PHE A 9 4.31 2.56 31.73
C PHE A 9 3.36 1.65 30.96
N LEU A 10 2.07 2.00 30.81
CA LEU A 10 1.06 1.16 30.14
C LEU A 10 0.85 1.49 28.65
N LEU A 11 1.55 2.49 28.12
CA LEU A 11 1.39 2.93 26.72
C LEU A 11 2.47 2.42 25.76
N SER A 12 3.45 1.64 26.24
CA SER A 12 4.61 1.20 25.44
C SER A 12 4.38 -0.04 24.57
N SER A 13 3.16 -0.61 24.55
CA SER A 13 2.92 -1.92 23.91
C SER A 13 1.91 -1.90 22.77
N CYS A 14 1.65 -0.74 22.16
CA CYS A 14 1.01 -0.70 20.84
C CYS A 14 2.11 -0.82 19.78
N ASP A 15 2.62 -2.03 19.59
CA ASP A 15 3.65 -2.28 18.59
C ASP A 15 3.03 -2.25 17.18
N LEU A 16 3.09 -1.06 16.59
CA LEU A 16 2.64 -0.75 15.23
C LEU A 16 3.62 -1.28 14.17
N GLN A 17 4.35 -2.38 14.46
CA GLN A 17 5.47 -2.90 13.66
C GLN A 17 5.09 -3.93 12.61
N ASN A 18 3.89 -4.52 12.64
CA ASN A 18 3.52 -5.56 11.66
C ASN A 18 2.84 -4.99 10.39
N ARG A 19 3.36 -3.88 9.87
CA ARG A 19 2.82 -3.23 8.66
C ARG A 19 3.48 -3.65 7.35
N TYR A 20 4.62 -4.33 7.41
CA TYR A 20 5.39 -4.71 6.21
C TYR A 20 5.17 -6.20 5.89
N PRO A 21 5.05 -6.56 4.60
CA PRO A 21 5.03 -7.96 4.18
C PRO A 21 6.30 -8.71 4.61
N LYS A 22 6.23 -10.06 4.60
CA LYS A 22 7.41 -10.90 4.81
C LYS A 22 8.43 -10.68 3.69
N GLU A 23 9.70 -10.61 4.06
CA GLU A 23 10.81 -10.69 3.10
C GLU A 23 10.87 -12.06 2.43
N GLY A 24 11.44 -12.14 1.24
CA GLY A 24 11.56 -13.40 0.51
C GLY A 24 11.94 -13.24 -0.96
N GLU A 25 12.05 -14.39 -1.62
CA GLU A 25 12.35 -14.50 -3.04
C GLU A 25 11.07 -14.59 -3.88
N PHE A 26 11.04 -13.83 -4.98
CA PHE A 26 9.91 -13.75 -5.91
C PHE A 26 10.44 -13.98 -7.32
N CYS A 27 9.97 -15.02 -8.02
CA CYS A 27 10.44 -15.40 -9.35
C CYS A 27 9.36 -15.23 -10.42
N GLU A 28 9.75 -14.80 -11.61
CA GLU A 28 8.86 -14.80 -12.77
C GLU A 28 8.69 -16.22 -13.33
N LEU A 29 7.47 -16.77 -13.25
CA LEU A 29 7.20 -18.16 -13.60
C LEU A 29 7.29 -18.49 -15.10
N ASN A 30 7.27 -17.46 -15.97
CA ASN A 30 7.10 -17.64 -17.42
C ASN A 30 8.35 -17.29 -18.25
N GLN A 31 9.51 -17.07 -17.61
CA GLN A 31 10.78 -16.77 -18.30
C GLN A 31 11.84 -17.83 -17.94
N ASN A 32 12.73 -18.14 -18.88
CA ASN A 32 13.85 -19.06 -18.65
C ASN A 32 15.18 -18.43 -19.13
N PRO A 33 16.16 -18.16 -18.24
CA PRO A 33 16.08 -18.37 -16.78
C PRO A 33 15.08 -17.41 -16.12
N ALA A 34 14.35 -17.88 -15.12
CA ALA A 34 13.41 -17.06 -14.38
C ALA A 34 14.18 -15.99 -13.60
N PRO A 35 14.00 -14.69 -13.87
CA PRO A 35 14.55 -13.67 -12.99
C PRO A 35 13.86 -13.79 -11.63
N CYS A 36 14.67 -14.00 -10.59
CA CYS A 36 14.23 -14.00 -9.19
C CYS A 36 14.75 -12.74 -8.49
N PHE A 37 13.90 -12.17 -7.65
CA PHE A 37 14.20 -10.98 -6.85
C PHE A 37 14.09 -11.35 -5.37
N TYR A 38 15.12 -11.06 -4.59
CA TYR A 38 14.98 -11.08 -3.13
C TYR A 38 14.56 -9.69 -2.66
N ILE A 39 13.49 -9.59 -1.87
CA ILE A 39 12.94 -8.31 -1.42
C ILE A 39 12.89 -8.27 0.10
N ASN A 40 13.51 -7.24 0.70
CA ASN A 40 13.32 -6.87 2.09
C ASN A 40 12.45 -5.60 2.17
N PHE A 41 11.17 -5.78 2.51
CA PHE A 41 10.21 -4.68 2.62
C PHE A 41 10.48 -3.75 3.81
N ARG A 42 11.10 -4.27 4.88
CA ARG A 42 11.43 -3.51 6.09
C ARG A 42 12.62 -2.60 5.83
N GLU A 43 13.66 -3.12 5.20
CA GLU A 43 14.87 -2.38 4.85
C GLU A 43 14.73 -1.57 3.56
N LYS A 44 13.62 -1.78 2.83
CA LYS A 44 13.35 -1.17 1.52
C LYS A 44 14.49 -1.46 0.54
N GLN A 45 14.88 -2.72 0.44
CA GLN A 45 15.93 -3.18 -0.46
C GLN A 45 15.44 -4.33 -1.33
N MET A 46 15.95 -4.39 -2.56
CA MET A 46 15.76 -5.50 -3.48
C MET A 46 17.12 -5.94 -4.02
N VAL A 47 17.35 -7.24 -4.11
CA VAL A 47 18.52 -7.83 -4.76
C VAL A 47 18.09 -8.50 -6.07
N LEU A 48 18.72 -8.09 -7.16
CA LEU A 48 18.53 -8.66 -8.50
C LEU A 48 19.89 -8.88 -9.15
N ASN A 49 20.19 -10.11 -9.57
CA ASN A 49 21.46 -10.46 -10.23
C ASN A 49 22.67 -9.92 -9.45
N GLU A 50 22.69 -10.17 -8.13
CA GLU A 50 23.73 -9.73 -7.17
C GLU A 50 23.82 -8.20 -6.96
N LYS A 51 22.95 -7.40 -7.59
CA LYS A 51 22.90 -5.95 -7.40
C LYS A 51 21.84 -5.59 -6.37
N SER A 52 22.22 -4.82 -5.36
CA SER A 52 21.31 -4.22 -4.39
C SER A 52 20.73 -2.91 -4.94
N LEU A 53 19.41 -2.79 -4.89
CA LEU A 53 18.63 -1.66 -5.40
C LEU A 53 17.75 -1.10 -4.27
N PRO A 54 17.81 0.22 -3.98
CA PRO A 54 16.95 0.83 -2.97
C PRO A 54 15.51 0.91 -3.48
N LEU A 55 14.57 0.56 -2.61
CA LEU A 55 13.15 0.68 -2.86
C LEU A 55 12.61 1.96 -2.21
N HIS A 56 11.71 2.64 -2.92
CA HIS A 56 10.93 3.74 -2.36
C HIS A 56 9.49 3.28 -2.18
N MET A 57 8.96 3.47 -0.99
CA MET A 57 7.56 3.18 -0.69
C MET A 57 6.68 4.25 -1.32
N ILE A 58 5.85 3.88 -2.30
CA ILE A 58 4.99 4.81 -3.05
C ILE A 58 3.54 4.85 -2.50
N PHE A 59 3.24 4.11 -1.43
CA PHE A 59 1.91 3.91 -0.81
C PHE A 59 0.99 2.96 -1.59
N ARG A 60 0.58 1.87 -0.94
CA ARG A 60 -0.63 1.12 -1.29
C ARG A 60 -1.46 0.99 -0.03
N VAL A 61 -2.29 1.99 0.22
CA VAL A 61 -3.32 1.88 1.25
C VAL A 61 -4.52 1.25 0.57
N LYS A 62 -4.98 0.11 1.08
CA LYS A 62 -6.20 -0.56 0.60
C LYS A 62 -7.32 -0.34 1.60
N TYR A 63 -8.49 -0.01 1.12
CA TYR A 63 -9.72 0.07 1.91
C TYR A 63 -10.75 -0.90 1.33
N GLU A 64 -11.52 -1.52 2.22
CA GLU A 64 -12.64 -2.36 1.80
C GLU A 64 -13.95 -1.62 2.13
N PHE A 65 -14.92 -1.71 1.23
CA PHE A 65 -16.24 -1.13 1.44
C PHE A 65 -17.30 -1.97 0.73
N ASN A 66 -18.50 -1.99 1.30
CA ASN A 66 -19.68 -2.60 0.67
C ASN A 66 -20.53 -1.50 0.02
N TYR A 67 -20.97 -1.74 -1.21
CA TYR A 67 -21.90 -0.86 -1.91
C TYR A 67 -22.90 -1.71 -2.69
N GLU A 68 -24.19 -1.47 -2.47
CA GLU A 68 -25.29 -2.23 -3.12
C GLU A 68 -25.16 -3.76 -2.97
N GLY A 69 -24.72 -4.21 -1.79
CA GLY A 69 -24.58 -5.65 -1.49
C GLY A 69 -23.36 -6.32 -2.11
N LYS A 70 -22.49 -5.54 -2.76
CA LYS A 70 -21.23 -6.00 -3.35
C LYS A 70 -20.04 -5.46 -2.57
N ASP A 71 -19.02 -6.28 -2.38
CA ASP A 71 -17.80 -5.87 -1.70
C ASP A 71 -16.77 -5.35 -2.71
N PHE A 72 -16.12 -4.24 -2.38
CA PHE A 72 -15.12 -3.60 -3.22
C PHE A 72 -13.83 -3.33 -2.44
N ILE A 73 -12.73 -3.23 -3.19
CA ILE A 73 -11.41 -2.82 -2.73
C ILE A 73 -11.06 -1.50 -3.41
N LEU A 74 -10.74 -0.49 -2.61
CA LEU A 74 -10.17 0.79 -3.05
C LEU A 74 -8.67 0.78 -2.79
N ASP A 75 -7.88 0.77 -3.86
CA ASP A 75 -6.44 0.96 -3.83
C ASP A 75 -6.08 2.45 -3.97
N VAL A 76 -5.38 3.02 -2.99
CA VAL A 76 -4.70 4.30 -3.16
C VAL A 76 -3.38 4.03 -3.88
N LEU A 77 -3.34 4.31 -5.19
CA LEU A 77 -2.21 4.03 -6.07
C LEU A 77 -1.18 5.18 -6.11
N GLY A 78 -1.53 6.33 -5.54
CA GLY A 78 -0.72 7.54 -5.43
C GLY A 78 -1.58 8.74 -5.04
N GLU A 79 -0.97 9.92 -4.85
CA GLU A 79 -1.64 11.12 -4.30
C GLU A 79 -2.93 11.53 -5.05
N HIS A 80 -3.03 11.22 -6.34
CA HIS A 80 -4.17 11.59 -7.19
C HIS A 80 -4.73 10.42 -8.02
N ARG A 81 -4.42 9.18 -7.64
CA ARG A 81 -4.80 7.97 -8.39
C ARG A 81 -5.43 6.94 -7.47
N LEU A 82 -6.66 6.56 -7.77
CA LEU A 82 -7.40 5.52 -7.06
C LEU A 82 -7.72 4.38 -8.02
N GLY A 83 -7.65 3.14 -7.53
CA GLY A 83 -8.16 1.95 -8.21
C GLY A 83 -9.33 1.36 -7.42
N ILE A 84 -10.41 0.97 -8.08
CA ILE A 84 -11.53 0.25 -7.48
C ILE A 84 -11.64 -1.12 -8.14
N THR A 85 -11.77 -2.17 -7.34
CA THR A 85 -11.97 -3.55 -7.79
C THR A 85 -13.11 -4.20 -7.01
N GLU A 86 -14.02 -4.88 -7.69
CA GLU A 86 -15.08 -5.67 -7.04
C GLU A 86 -14.50 -7.02 -6.58
N LYS A 87 -14.77 -7.42 -5.33
CA LYS A 87 -14.33 -8.72 -4.81
C LYS A 87 -15.10 -9.85 -5.48
N GLY A 88 -14.37 -10.84 -5.98
CA GLY A 88 -14.96 -11.97 -6.71
C GLY A 88 -15.27 -11.70 -8.18
N ASN A 89 -15.03 -10.47 -8.67
CA ASN A 89 -15.18 -10.11 -10.08
C ASN A 89 -13.93 -9.37 -10.57
N SER A 90 -12.92 -10.13 -11.00
CA SER A 90 -11.62 -9.61 -11.45
C SER A 90 -11.69 -8.75 -12.72
N GLU A 91 -12.80 -8.79 -13.46
CA GLU A 91 -13.01 -8.00 -14.67
C GLU A 91 -13.40 -6.55 -14.35
N TYR A 92 -13.99 -6.29 -13.17
CA TYR A 92 -14.33 -4.93 -12.76
C TYR A 92 -13.13 -4.24 -12.13
N GLN A 93 -12.39 -3.48 -12.95
CA GLN A 93 -11.30 -2.61 -12.50
C GLN A 93 -11.50 -1.18 -13.02
N GLN A 94 -11.79 -0.25 -12.12
CA GLN A 94 -11.91 1.17 -12.45
C GLN A 94 -10.72 1.96 -11.93
N LYS A 95 -10.03 2.69 -12.81
CA LYS A 95 -8.98 3.64 -12.42
C LYS A 95 -9.55 5.05 -12.43
N ILE A 96 -9.56 5.69 -11.27
CA ILE A 96 -10.05 7.06 -11.07
C ILE A 96 -8.85 7.98 -10.94
N PHE A 97 -8.83 9.02 -11.79
CA PHE A 97 -7.85 10.09 -11.74
C PHE A 97 -8.54 11.36 -11.27
N ASN A 98 -7.90 12.12 -10.40
CA ASN A 98 -8.41 13.44 -10.03
C ASN A 98 -8.42 14.35 -11.28
N ARG A 99 -9.61 14.79 -11.75
CA ARG A 99 -9.69 15.87 -12.73
C ARG A 99 -9.27 17.15 -12.01
N LYS A 100 -8.21 17.82 -12.47
CA LYS A 100 -7.93 19.21 -12.04
C LYS A 100 -9.26 19.98 -12.06
N LYS A 101 -9.63 20.61 -10.94
CA LYS A 101 -10.87 21.38 -10.83
C LYS A 101 -11.00 22.27 -12.07
N PRO A 102 -12.14 22.29 -12.78
CA PRO A 102 -12.41 23.41 -13.68
C PRO A 102 -12.33 24.66 -12.81
N THR A 103 -11.39 25.55 -13.12
CA THR A 103 -11.37 26.91 -12.57
C THR A 103 -12.73 27.52 -12.87
N LYS A 104 -13.58 27.65 -11.86
CA LYS A 104 -14.76 28.50 -11.97
C LYS A 104 -14.22 29.89 -12.30
N LYS A 105 -14.31 30.32 -13.55
CA LYS A 105 -14.28 31.75 -13.88
C LYS A 105 -15.47 32.33 -13.11
N SER A 106 -15.19 33.07 -12.05
CA SER A 106 -16.17 33.98 -11.45
C SER A 106 -16.63 34.91 -12.56
N LYS A 107 -17.89 34.78 -12.98
CA LYS A 107 -18.56 35.88 -13.66
C LYS A 107 -18.82 36.93 -12.59
N GLU A 108 -18.08 38.02 -12.70
CA GLU A 108 -18.41 39.32 -12.11
C GLU A 108 -19.57 39.94 -12.91
#